data_AF-A0A4Q6C635-F1
#
_entry.id   AF-A0A4Q6C635-F1
#
_cell.length_a   1.000
_cell.length_b   1.000
_cell.length_c   1.000
_cell.angle_alpha   90.00
_cell.angle_beta   90.00
_cell.angle_gamma   90.00
#
_symmetry.space_group_name_H-M   'P 1'
#
loop_
_entity.id
_entity.type
_entity.pdbx_description
1 polymer ?
#
loop_
_entity_poly.entity_id
_entity_poly.type
_entity_poly.pdbx_seq_one_letter_code
_entity_poly.pdbx_strand_id
1 'polypeptide(L)'
;IDACAANNVIIEINANPLRLDLDWRWQQYAIEKGVLLSINPDAHRKEGFYDMHYGTLIARKGGVSRTNCLNAMDLDQIKAIFSKKRS
;
A
#
# COMPACT_ATOMS: atom_id res chain seq x y z
N ILE A 1 3.53 -12.27 -3.03
CA ILE A 1 2.13 -11.83 -3.23
C ILE A 1 1.14 -12.93 -2.83
N ASP A 2 1.22 -14.16 -3.35
CA ASP A 2 0.27 -15.23 -3.00
C ASP A 2 0.20 -15.55 -1.50
N ALA A 3 1.36 -15.62 -0.82
CA ALA A 3 1.38 -15.79 0.63
C ALA A 3 0.67 -14.64 1.36
N CYS A 4 0.79 -13.41 0.85
CA CYS A 4 0.09 -12.27 1.42
C CYS A 4 -1.42 -12.38 1.21
N ALA A 5 -1.85 -12.80 0.02
CA ALA A 5 -3.27 -13.06 -0.28
C ALA A 5 -3.85 -14.14 0.65
N ALA A 6 -3.15 -15.27 0.81
CA ALA A 6 -3.58 -16.38 1.66
C ALA A 6 -3.70 -15.99 3.15
N ASN A 7 -2.92 -15.00 3.60
CA ASN A 7 -2.85 -14.59 5.01
C ASN A 7 -3.46 -13.20 5.27
N ASN A 8 -4.19 -12.64 4.31
CA ASN A 8 -4.76 -11.29 4.39
C ASN A 8 -3.71 -10.22 4.77
N VAL A 9 -2.49 -10.35 4.26
CA VAL A 9 -1.37 -9.41 4.50
C VAL A 9 -1.40 -8.30 3.46
N ILE A 10 -1.38 -7.06 3.95
CA ILE A 10 -1.32 -5.84 3.17
C ILE A 10 0.14 -5.65 2.72
N ILE A 11 0.36 -5.28 1.47
CA ILE A 11 1.70 -5.06 0.92
C ILE A 11 1.99 -3.56 0.84
N GLU A 12 3.20 -3.17 1.20
CA GLU A 12 3.66 -1.79 1.12
C GLU A 12 4.06 -1.40 -0.32
N ILE A 13 3.72 -0.16 -0.68
CA ILE A 13 4.34 0.64 -1.74
C ILE A 13 5.13 1.75 -1.04
N ASN A 14 6.43 1.53 -0.93
CA ASN A 14 7.39 2.45 -0.37
C ASN A 14 7.56 3.62 -1.34
N ALA A 15 7.14 4.79 -0.89
CA ALA A 15 7.09 6.02 -1.66
C ALA A 15 8.44 6.75 -1.72
N ASN A 16 9.47 6.27 -1.01
CA ASN A 16 10.80 6.83 -1.07
C ASN A 16 11.33 6.80 -2.53
N PRO A 17 11.77 7.93 -3.11
CA PRO A 17 12.25 8.01 -4.49
C PRO A 17 13.39 7.05 -4.84
N LEU A 18 14.20 6.68 -3.85
CA LEU A 18 15.33 5.76 -4.02
C LEU A 18 14.91 4.28 -3.98
N ARG A 19 13.65 3.99 -3.63
CA ARG A 19 13.08 2.64 -3.53
C ARG A 19 12.01 2.41 -4.58
N LEU A 20 10.86 3.10 -4.44
CA LEU A 20 9.67 2.91 -5.26
C LEU A 20 9.27 1.43 -5.41
N ASP A 21 9.19 0.74 -4.27
CA ASP A 21 8.97 -0.70 -4.14
C ASP A 21 7.76 -0.97 -3.24
N LEU A 22 6.74 -1.75 -3.58
CA LEU A 22 6.60 -2.69 -4.69
C LEU A 22 6.63 -2.05 -6.09
N ASP A 23 7.50 -2.58 -6.98
CA ASP A 23 7.55 -2.17 -8.39
C ASP A 23 6.15 -2.23 -9.02
N TRP A 24 5.80 -1.17 -9.76
CA TRP A 24 4.46 -0.96 -10.32
C TRP A 24 3.95 -2.14 -11.18
N ARG A 25 4.84 -2.93 -11.79
CA ARG A 25 4.47 -4.09 -12.60
C ARG A 25 3.83 -5.20 -11.77
N TRP A 26 4.19 -5.30 -10.49
CA TRP A 26 3.63 -6.30 -9.57
C TRP A 26 2.37 -5.85 -8.86
N GLN A 27 2.05 -4.55 -8.90
CA GLN A 27 0.86 -4.02 -8.23
C GLN A 27 -0.44 -4.57 -8.83
N GLN A 28 -0.49 -4.73 -10.16
CA GLN A 28 -1.63 -5.38 -10.84
C GLN A 28 -1.83 -6.81 -10.35
N TYR A 29 -0.75 -7.60 -10.26
CA TYR A 29 -0.83 -8.96 -9.75
C TYR A 29 -1.29 -9.01 -8.28
N ALA A 30 -0.85 -8.07 -7.44
CA ALA A 30 -1.34 -7.95 -6.06
C ALA A 30 -2.84 -7.65 -6.02
N ILE A 31 -3.32 -6.73 -6.86
CA ILE A 31 -4.73 -6.36 -6.96
C ILE A 31 -5.58 -7.55 -7.44
N GLU A 32 -5.14 -8.27 -8.48
CA GLU A 32 -5.82 -9.47 -8.99
C GLU A 32 -5.98 -10.56 -7.92
N LYS A 33 -5.01 -10.66 -7.02
CA LYS A 33 -5.04 -11.58 -5.87
C LYS A 33 -5.84 -11.06 -4.69
N GLY A 34 -6.48 -9.89 -4.81
CA GLY A 34 -7.27 -9.27 -3.74
C GLY A 34 -6.42 -8.70 -2.61
N VAL A 35 -5.12 -8.49 -2.82
CA VAL A 35 -4.23 -7.93 -1.80
C VAL A 35 -4.40 -6.41 -1.75
N LEU A 36 -4.66 -5.89 -0.55
CA LEU A 36 -4.64 -4.45 -0.30
C LEU A 36 -3.20 -3.93 -0.34
N LEU A 37 -3.04 -2.73 -0.91
CA LEU A 37 -1.76 -2.02 -0.98
C LEU A 37 -1.77 -0.80 -0.06
N SER A 38 -0.61 -0.45 0.51
CA SER A 38 -0.44 0.72 1.39
C SER A 38 0.75 1.55 0.93
N ILE A 39 0.53 2.83 0.64
CA ILE A 39 1.55 3.78 0.23
C ILE A 39 2.19 4.40 1.48
N ASN A 40 3.50 4.24 1.67
CA ASN A 40 4.20 4.70 2.88
C ASN A 40 5.50 5.42 2.50
N PRO A 41 5.82 6.59 3.08
CA PRO A 41 6.99 7.37 2.69
C PRO A 41 8.31 6.93 3.36
N ASP A 42 8.24 6.06 4.37
CA ASP A 42 9.41 5.65 5.16
C ASP A 42 10.22 6.86 5.70
N ALA A 43 9.47 7.86 6.15
CA ALA A 43 9.99 9.17 6.48
C ALA A 43 10.74 9.16 7.82
N HIS A 44 12.05 9.44 7.77
CA HIS A 44 12.91 9.61 8.96
C HIS A 44 13.08 11.09 9.36
N ARG A 45 12.51 12.00 8.56
CA ARG A 45 12.44 13.45 8.79
C ARG A 45 11.11 13.99 8.26
N LYS A 46 10.69 15.17 8.71
CA LYS A 46 9.39 15.76 8.34
C LYS A 46 9.25 15.96 6.83
N GLU A 47 10.33 16.32 6.15
CA GLU A 47 10.35 16.55 4.71
C GLU A 47 10.08 15.27 3.92
N GLY A 48 10.51 14.11 4.45
CA GLY A 48 10.27 12.81 3.84
C GLY A 48 8.79 12.44 3.78
N PHE A 49 7.93 13.07 4.59
CA PHE A 49 6.48 12.87 4.50
C PHE A 49 5.93 13.20 3.10
N TYR A 50 6.54 14.17 2.41
CA TYR A 50 6.13 14.57 1.06
C TYR A 50 6.46 13.54 -0.02
N ASP A 51 7.29 12.54 0.27
CA ASP A 51 7.59 11.46 -0.68
C ASP A 51 6.36 10.62 -1.02
N MET A 52 5.30 10.68 -0.20
CA MET A 52 3.96 10.17 -0.52
C MET A 52 3.47 10.57 -1.93
N HIS A 53 3.91 11.73 -2.43
CA HIS A 53 3.64 12.16 -3.79
C HIS A 53 4.12 11.13 -4.83
N TYR A 54 5.38 10.70 -4.74
CA TYR A 54 5.96 9.74 -5.69
C TYR A 54 5.31 8.36 -5.56
N GLY A 55 5.05 7.90 -4.34
CA GLY A 55 4.32 6.66 -4.09
C GLY A 55 2.92 6.69 -4.72
N THR A 56 2.23 7.83 -4.65
CA THR A 56 0.91 8.01 -5.29
C THR A 56 1.01 7.93 -6.81
N LEU A 57 2.04 8.54 -7.43
CA LEU A 57 2.25 8.45 -8.88
C LEU A 57 2.52 7.01 -9.33
N ILE A 58 3.38 6.30 -8.60
CA ILE A 58 3.71 4.90 -8.89
C ILE A 58 2.50 3.98 -8.67
N ALA A 59 1.73 4.19 -7.60
CA ALA A 59 0.49 3.47 -7.34
C ALA A 59 -0.54 3.67 -8.47
N ARG A 60 -0.72 4.91 -8.95
CA ARG A 60 -1.61 5.20 -10.09
C ARG A 60 -1.14 4.53 -11.37
N LYS A 61 0.18 4.51 -11.63
CA LYS A 61 0.76 3.81 -12.77
C LYS A 61 0.52 2.30 -12.70
N GLY A 62 0.61 1.71 -11.50
CA GLY A 62 0.28 0.30 -11.26
C GLY A 62 -1.22 0.01 -11.14
N GLY A 63 -2.09 0.98 -11.41
CA GLY A 63 -3.56 0.84 -11.40
C GLY A 63 -4.18 0.64 -10.03
N VAL A 64 -3.50 1.05 -8.97
CA VAL A 64 -4.04 1.12 -7.61
C VAL A 64 -5.15 2.18 -7.60
N SER A 65 -6.32 1.80 -7.13
CA SER A 65 -7.49 2.64 -6.97
C SER A 65 -7.85 2.80 -5.48
N ARG A 66 -8.84 3.65 -5.19
CA ARG A 66 -9.31 3.84 -3.81
C ARG A 66 -9.75 2.55 -3.13
N THR A 67 -10.34 1.61 -3.87
CA THR A 67 -10.91 0.39 -3.29
C THR A 67 -9.86 -0.65 -2.89
N ASN A 68 -8.65 -0.57 -3.45
CA ASN A 68 -7.55 -1.49 -3.17
C ASN A 68 -6.35 -0.82 -2.46
N CYS A 69 -6.56 0.40 -1.94
CA CYS A 69 -5.54 1.18 -1.22
C CYS A 69 -5.97 1.44 0.23
N LEU A 70 -5.17 0.97 1.19
CA LEU A 70 -5.42 1.13 2.63
C LEU A 70 -5.51 2.60 3.03
N ASN A 71 -4.63 3.46 2.49
CA ASN A 71 -4.54 4.87 2.86
C ASN A 71 -5.80 5.69 2.49
N ALA A 72 -6.67 5.15 1.64
CA ALA A 72 -7.87 5.84 1.17
C ALA A 72 -9.14 5.44 1.96
N MET A 73 -8.99 4.55 2.94
CA MET A 73 -10.02 4.13 3.88
C MET A 73 -10.17 5.13 5.02
N ASP A 74 -11.35 5.15 5.64
CA ASP A 74 -11.57 5.90 6.88
C ASP A 74 -11.00 5.17 8.10
N LEU A 75 -11.00 5.86 9.24
CA LEU A 75 -10.42 5.34 10.48
C LEU A 75 -11.12 4.07 10.99
N ASP A 76 -12.44 3.97 10.83
CA ASP A 76 -13.22 2.85 11.36
C ASP A 76 -13.02 1.60 10.51
N GLN A 77 -12.91 1.76 9.19
CA GLN A 77 -12.50 0.71 8.26
C GLN A 77 -11.10 0.17 8.61
N ILE A 78 -10.13 1.06 8.84
CA ILE A 78 -8.76 0.68 9.21
C ILE A 78 -8.74 -0.08 10.55
N LYS A 79 -9.46 0.41 11.56
CA LYS A 79 -9.58 -0.27 12.87
C LYS A 79 -10.17 -1.68 12.73
N ALA A 80 -11.21 -1.83 11.91
CA ALA A 80 -11.86 -3.13 11.67
C ALA A 80 -10.93 -4.12 10.96
N ILE A 81 -10.05 -3.66 10.08
CA ILE A 81 -9.04 -4.52 9.43
C ILE A 81 -8.02 -5.02 10.46
N PHE A 82 -7.48 -4.12 11.29
CA PHE A 82 -6.45 -4.50 12.26
C PHE A 82 -6.99 -5.30 13.45
N SER A 83 -8.26 -5.12 13.84
CA SER A 83 -8.87 -5.93 14.91
C SER A 83 -9.01 -7.40 14.53
N LYS A 84 -9.36 -7.69 13.26
CA LYS A 84 -9.45 -9.07 12.73
C LYS A 84 -8.11 -9.79 12.67
N LYS A 85 -7.00 -9.05 12.70
CA LYS A 85 -5.63 -9.58 12.63
C LYS A 85 -4.95 -9.79 13.98
N ARG A 86 -5.50 -9.25 15.06
CA ARG A 86 -5.01 -9.51 16.41
C ARG A 86 -5.44 -10.91 16.83
N SER A 87 -4.62 -11.91 16.53
CA SER A 87 -4.59 -13.22 17.21
C SER A 87 -3.36 -13.30 18.09
#